data_AF-A0A139TT28-F1
#
_entry.id   AF-A0A139TT28-F1
#
_cell.length_a   1.000
_cell.length_b   1.000
_cell.length_c   1.000
_cell.angle_alpha   90.00
_cell.angle_beta   90.00
_cell.angle_gamma   90.00
#
_symmetry.space_group_name_H-M   'P 1'
#
loop_
_entity.id
_entity.type
_entity.pdbx_description
1 polymer ?
#
loop_
_entity_poly.entity_id
_entity_poly.type
_entity_poly.pdbx_seq_one_letter_code
_entity_poly.pdbx_strand_id
1 'polypeptide(L)'
;MELMRFLPVRALPLPGEARYLFSFDFDDTLFTLGGTAGERRSFFRLMRALRARYGVLWGINTGRDPVYLREGLMDMFQDDPEAFAPDFTVTMERNVHLADAEGRLMPGVCWNDACAVAHDSLFSRYGRMLEELMEHLEKQFSGLELQRQQHDAFSLVVNDARGLDAVSGVIHGTVAPYEEIVTQRAGPYLRFSHRDYNKGTALAFVASRFGIPHAHAAIFGDGHNDLDAMRNLPEAFRCCPSNAADEVKAMVASGPGYISPQARTMGVLDGLVNGALPHFGMRTDVLKAAERKRGADEPLTE
;
A
#
# COMPACT_ATOMS: atom_id res chain seq x y z
N MET A 1 8.91 -1.48 -14.90
CA MET A 1 7.56 -0.88 -15.01
C MET A 1 6.54 -1.82 -15.65
N GLU A 2 6.82 -2.51 -16.76
CA GLU A 2 5.82 -3.40 -17.38
C GLU A 2 5.52 -4.71 -16.64
N LEU A 3 6.31 -5.07 -15.61
CA LEU A 3 6.13 -6.33 -14.87
C LEU A 3 4.72 -6.49 -14.29
N MET A 4 4.10 -5.41 -13.84
CA MET A 4 2.73 -5.41 -13.27
C MET A 4 1.65 -5.70 -14.32
N ARG A 5 1.97 -5.59 -15.62
CA ARG A 5 1.07 -5.93 -16.73
C ARG A 5 0.80 -7.44 -16.82
N PHE A 6 1.70 -8.27 -16.29
CA PHE A 6 1.72 -9.72 -16.44
C PHE A 6 1.33 -10.45 -15.15
N LEU A 7 0.27 -9.98 -14.49
CA LEU A 7 -0.35 -10.72 -13.37
C LEU A 7 -1.19 -11.90 -13.87
N PRO A 8 -1.29 -12.99 -13.07
CA PRO A 8 -2.06 -14.19 -13.45
C PRO A 8 -3.58 -13.95 -13.46
N VAL A 9 -4.04 -12.89 -12.79
CA VAL A 9 -5.43 -12.43 -12.76
C VAL A 9 -5.52 -11.00 -13.30
N ARG A 10 -6.72 -10.60 -13.73
CA ARG A 10 -7.02 -9.23 -14.20
C ARG A 10 -7.86 -8.49 -13.18
N ALA A 11 -7.77 -7.16 -13.21
CA ALA A 11 -8.75 -6.33 -12.53
C ALA A 11 -10.11 -6.52 -13.20
N LEU A 12 -11.18 -6.37 -12.43
CA LEU A 12 -12.52 -6.45 -12.98
C LEU A 12 -12.83 -5.18 -13.79
N PRO A 13 -13.77 -5.21 -14.74
CA PRO A 13 -14.27 -4.01 -15.37
C PRO A 13 -14.70 -2.98 -14.31
N LEU A 14 -14.46 -1.69 -14.58
CA LEU A 14 -14.90 -0.62 -13.69
C LEU A 14 -16.41 -0.77 -13.41
N PRO A 15 -16.86 -0.53 -12.16
CA PRO A 15 -18.29 -0.49 -11.87
C PRO A 15 -18.95 0.65 -12.67
N GLY A 16 -20.26 0.55 -12.89
CA GLY A 16 -21.01 1.59 -13.61
C GLY A 16 -20.85 2.99 -13.01
N GLU A 17 -20.56 3.06 -11.71
CA GLU A 17 -20.09 4.27 -11.03
C GLU A 17 -19.03 3.87 -10.00
N ALA A 18 -17.84 4.44 -10.09
CA ALA A 18 -16.78 4.29 -9.09
C ALA A 18 -16.97 5.36 -8.00
N ARG A 19 -17.23 4.93 -6.76
CA ARG A 19 -17.64 5.85 -5.68
C ARG A 19 -16.66 5.90 -4.52
N TYR A 20 -15.94 4.82 -4.26
CA TYR A 20 -15.06 4.67 -3.11
C TYR A 20 -13.73 4.06 -3.53
N LEU A 21 -12.65 4.46 -2.83
CA LEU A 21 -11.29 3.99 -3.09
C LEU A 21 -10.71 3.37 -1.83
N PHE A 22 -10.54 2.05 -1.78
CA PHE A 22 -9.97 1.37 -0.62
C PHE A 22 -8.50 1.01 -0.92
N SER A 23 -7.60 1.66 -0.20
CA SER A 23 -6.16 1.48 -0.30
C SER A 23 -5.67 0.63 0.87
N PHE A 24 -4.93 -0.43 0.56
CA PHE A 24 -4.37 -1.34 1.55
C PHE A 24 -2.85 -1.33 1.45
N ASP A 25 -2.16 -1.16 2.57
CA ASP A 25 -0.76 -1.58 2.65
C ASP A 25 -0.67 -3.10 2.48
N PHE A 26 0.50 -3.56 2.05
CA PHE A 26 0.71 -4.94 1.68
C PHE A 26 1.27 -5.78 2.83
N ASP A 27 2.52 -5.58 3.18
CA ASP A 27 3.23 -6.40 4.18
C ASP A 27 2.66 -6.15 5.57
N ASP A 28 2.43 -7.21 6.35
CA ASP A 28 1.88 -7.13 7.73
C ASP A 28 0.50 -6.43 7.87
N THR A 29 -0.09 -5.98 6.76
CA THR A 29 -1.47 -5.50 6.63
C THR A 29 -2.33 -6.46 5.81
N LEU A 30 -2.21 -6.48 4.47
CA LEU A 30 -3.07 -7.30 3.61
C LEU A 30 -2.48 -8.70 3.35
N PHE A 31 -1.15 -8.82 3.41
CA PHE A 31 -0.40 -10.01 3.04
C PHE A 31 0.53 -10.46 4.16
N THR A 32 0.64 -11.77 4.30
CA THR A 32 1.63 -12.44 5.14
C THR A 32 2.05 -13.70 4.42
N LEU A 33 3.35 -13.89 4.24
CA LEU A 33 3.89 -15.07 3.57
C LEU A 33 3.43 -16.33 4.32
N GLY A 34 2.81 -17.27 3.61
CA GLY A 34 2.24 -18.47 4.23
C GLY A 34 0.98 -18.21 5.07
N GLY A 35 0.34 -17.04 4.93
CA GLY A 35 -0.92 -16.71 5.58
C GLY A 35 -2.07 -17.63 5.14
N THR A 36 -3.21 -17.56 5.83
CA THR A 36 -4.29 -18.54 5.60
C THR A 36 -5.01 -18.29 4.28
N ALA A 37 -5.29 -19.36 3.52
CA ALA A 37 -6.08 -19.26 2.29
C ALA A 37 -7.52 -18.78 2.56
N GLY A 38 -8.06 -19.06 3.75
CA GLY A 38 -9.40 -18.64 4.15
C GLY A 38 -9.56 -17.13 4.29
N GLU A 39 -8.56 -16.44 4.86
CA GLU A 39 -8.56 -14.97 4.98
C GLU A 39 -8.50 -14.30 3.60
N ARG A 40 -7.60 -14.76 2.72
CA ARG A 40 -7.46 -14.21 1.36
C ARG A 40 -8.76 -14.34 0.56
N ARG A 41 -9.38 -15.52 0.60
CA ARG A 41 -10.65 -15.77 -0.08
C ARG A 41 -11.78 -14.90 0.46
N SER A 42 -11.82 -14.69 1.77
CA SER A 42 -12.79 -13.82 2.41
C SER A 42 -12.61 -12.36 1.98
N PHE A 43 -11.36 -11.89 1.86
CA PHE A 43 -11.06 -10.56 1.36
C PHE A 43 -11.57 -10.37 -0.07
N PHE A 44 -11.22 -11.25 -1.00
CA PHE A 44 -11.64 -11.10 -2.41
C PHE A 44 -13.16 -11.14 -2.57
N ARG A 45 -13.84 -12.04 -1.86
CA ARG A 45 -15.31 -12.11 -1.85
C ARG A 45 -15.95 -10.81 -1.38
N LEU A 46 -15.45 -10.27 -0.27
CA LEU A 46 -15.93 -9.01 0.27
C LEU A 46 -15.69 -7.87 -0.73
N MET A 47 -14.48 -7.77 -1.29
CA MET A 47 -14.15 -6.75 -2.28
C MET A 47 -15.02 -6.83 -3.55
N ARG A 48 -15.31 -8.03 -4.06
CA ARG A 48 -16.24 -8.23 -5.18
C ARG A 48 -17.65 -7.73 -4.85
N ALA A 49 -18.14 -8.08 -3.66
CA ALA A 49 -19.48 -7.71 -3.24
C ALA A 49 -19.60 -6.20 -2.97
N LEU A 50 -18.57 -5.57 -2.42
CA LEU A 50 -18.46 -4.12 -2.25
C LEU A 50 -18.38 -3.39 -3.59
N ARG A 51 -17.57 -3.89 -4.54
CA ARG A 51 -17.50 -3.36 -5.90
C ARG A 51 -18.88 -3.38 -6.56
N ALA A 52 -19.53 -4.55 -6.56
CA ALA A 52 -20.80 -4.75 -7.25
C ALA A 52 -21.96 -3.90 -6.67
N ARG A 53 -21.96 -3.66 -5.35
CA ARG A 53 -23.07 -2.96 -4.68
C ARG A 53 -22.85 -1.48 -4.51
N TYR A 54 -21.61 -1.05 -4.28
CA TYR A 54 -21.30 0.33 -3.89
C TYR A 54 -20.28 1.00 -4.79
N GLY A 55 -19.72 0.31 -5.79
CA GLY A 55 -18.72 0.91 -6.67
C GLY A 55 -17.37 1.10 -5.99
N VAL A 56 -17.01 0.22 -5.06
CA VAL A 56 -15.68 0.23 -4.41
C VAL A 56 -14.61 -0.24 -5.41
N LEU A 57 -13.60 0.60 -5.60
CA LEU A 57 -12.32 0.24 -6.20
C LEU A 57 -11.32 -0.10 -5.10
N TRP A 58 -10.38 -1.00 -5.39
CA TRP A 58 -9.34 -1.34 -4.42
C TRP A 58 -7.95 -1.33 -5.01
N GLY A 59 -6.96 -1.09 -4.16
CA GLY A 59 -5.57 -1.14 -4.57
C GLY A 59 -4.60 -1.32 -3.43
N ILE A 60 -3.35 -1.54 -3.82
CA ILE A 60 -2.24 -1.78 -2.90
C ILE A 60 -1.35 -0.54 -2.88
N ASN A 61 -0.95 -0.07 -1.70
CA ASN A 61 -0.04 1.04 -1.53
C ASN A 61 1.13 0.61 -0.65
N THR A 62 2.27 0.29 -1.25
CA THR A 62 3.36 -0.46 -0.60
C THR A 62 4.73 0.15 -0.87
N GLY A 63 5.68 -0.16 0.02
CA GLY A 63 7.10 0.11 -0.21
C GLY A 63 7.83 -0.90 -1.08
N ARG A 64 7.21 -2.05 -1.38
CA ARG A 64 7.79 -3.05 -2.30
C ARG A 64 8.03 -2.44 -3.67
N ASP A 65 9.14 -2.83 -4.29
CA ASP A 65 9.33 -2.60 -5.72
C ASP A 65 8.43 -3.54 -6.56
N PRO A 66 8.23 -3.26 -7.86
CA PRO A 66 7.35 -4.05 -8.71
C PRO A 66 7.69 -5.55 -8.81
N VAL A 67 8.95 -5.97 -8.66
CA VAL A 67 9.36 -7.38 -8.70
C VAL A 67 8.83 -8.09 -7.46
N TYR A 68 9.17 -7.61 -6.26
CA TYR A 68 8.73 -8.23 -5.02
C TYR A 68 7.22 -8.12 -4.81
N LEU A 69 6.58 -7.03 -5.25
CA LEU A 69 5.12 -6.95 -5.21
C LEU A 69 4.49 -8.02 -6.10
N ARG A 70 5.02 -8.22 -7.32
CA ARG A 70 4.49 -9.25 -8.22
C ARG A 70 4.60 -10.65 -7.61
N GLU A 71 5.72 -10.98 -6.99
CA GLU A 71 5.90 -12.28 -6.31
C GLU A 71 4.88 -12.47 -5.17
N GLY A 72 4.70 -11.45 -4.32
CA GLY A 72 3.70 -11.51 -3.26
C GLY A 72 2.27 -11.62 -3.79
N LEU A 73 1.96 -10.92 -4.89
CA LEU A 73 0.67 -11.03 -5.56
C LEU A 73 0.44 -12.42 -6.16
N MET A 74 1.47 -13.05 -6.73
CA MET A 74 1.36 -14.43 -7.24
C MET A 74 0.97 -15.40 -6.13
N ASP A 75 1.57 -15.28 -4.94
CA ASP A 75 1.18 -16.08 -3.76
C ASP A 75 -0.23 -15.72 -3.26
N MET A 76 -0.56 -14.42 -3.21
CA MET A 76 -1.87 -13.96 -2.77
C MET A 76 -3.01 -14.50 -3.65
N PHE A 77 -2.79 -14.62 -4.96
CA PHE A 77 -3.78 -15.11 -5.92
C PHE A 77 -3.78 -16.62 -6.09
N GLN A 78 -2.77 -17.32 -5.57
CA GLN A 78 -2.58 -18.74 -5.83
C GLN A 78 -3.79 -19.56 -5.34
N ASP A 79 -4.33 -20.40 -6.23
CA ASP A 79 -5.42 -21.34 -5.98
C ASP A 79 -6.72 -20.70 -5.42
N ASP A 80 -6.93 -19.40 -5.68
CA ASP A 80 -8.13 -18.67 -5.27
C ASP A 80 -9.02 -18.27 -6.46
N PRO A 81 -10.15 -18.97 -6.70
CA PRO A 81 -11.06 -18.65 -7.79
C PRO A 81 -11.77 -17.29 -7.62
N GLU A 82 -11.75 -16.72 -6.42
CA GLU A 82 -12.33 -15.41 -6.14
C GLU A 82 -11.33 -14.28 -6.46
N ALA A 83 -10.04 -14.59 -6.63
CA ALA A 83 -9.02 -13.57 -6.85
C ALA A 83 -9.29 -12.73 -8.11
N PHE A 84 -8.98 -11.45 -8.01
CA PHE A 84 -8.89 -10.52 -9.13
C PHE A 84 -7.80 -9.51 -8.81
N ALA A 85 -7.23 -8.88 -9.84
CA ALA A 85 -6.17 -7.90 -9.62
C ALA A 85 -6.73 -6.59 -9.03
N PRO A 86 -5.92 -5.80 -8.33
CA PRO A 86 -6.32 -4.46 -7.89
C PRO A 86 -6.58 -3.52 -9.06
N ASP A 87 -7.39 -2.49 -8.82
CA ASP A 87 -7.64 -1.39 -9.76
C ASP A 87 -6.42 -0.44 -9.85
N PHE A 88 -5.59 -0.41 -8.81
CA PHE A 88 -4.32 0.33 -8.80
C PHE A 88 -3.27 -0.30 -7.89
N THR A 89 -2.01 0.01 -8.15
CA THR A 89 -0.92 -0.21 -7.18
C THR A 89 -0.03 1.02 -7.07
N VAL A 90 0.47 1.29 -5.88
CA VAL A 90 1.58 2.21 -5.62
C VAL A 90 2.73 1.35 -5.10
N THR A 91 3.87 1.40 -5.80
CA THR A 91 5.10 0.66 -5.48
C THR A 91 6.18 1.64 -5.08
N MET A 92 7.11 1.19 -4.23
CA MET A 92 8.18 2.04 -3.72
C MET A 92 7.66 3.38 -3.16
N GLU A 93 6.45 3.35 -2.58
CA GLU A 93 5.72 4.49 -2.02
C GLU A 93 5.37 5.60 -3.03
N ARG A 94 5.77 5.49 -4.30
CA ARG A 94 5.67 6.61 -5.25
C ARG A 94 5.24 6.24 -6.66
N ASN A 95 5.49 5.01 -7.12
CA ASN A 95 5.26 4.61 -8.51
C ASN A 95 3.87 4.03 -8.67
N VAL A 96 3.02 4.71 -9.44
CA VAL A 96 1.61 4.37 -9.64
C VAL A 96 1.43 3.45 -10.85
N HIS A 97 0.58 2.45 -10.71
CA HIS A 97 0.05 1.64 -11.80
C HIS A 97 -1.48 1.61 -11.69
N LEU A 98 -2.17 1.67 -12.83
CA LEU A 98 -3.63 1.71 -12.91
C LEU A 98 -4.12 0.62 -13.86
N ALA A 99 -5.23 -0.02 -13.53
CA ALA A 99 -5.86 -0.99 -14.42
C ALA A 99 -6.35 -0.31 -15.71
N ASP A 100 -5.98 -0.86 -16.86
CA ASP A 100 -6.55 -0.50 -18.16
C ASP A 100 -7.94 -1.15 -18.38
N ALA A 101 -8.54 -0.90 -19.54
CA ALA A 101 -9.84 -1.47 -19.90
C ALA A 101 -9.84 -3.02 -19.95
N GLU A 102 -8.67 -3.63 -20.18
CA GLU A 102 -8.47 -5.08 -20.16
C GLU A 102 -8.10 -5.60 -18.76
N GLY A 103 -8.11 -4.74 -17.73
CA GLY A 103 -7.80 -5.07 -16.35
C GLY A 103 -6.31 -5.34 -16.09
N ARG A 104 -5.41 -4.80 -16.92
CA ARG A 104 -3.96 -4.92 -16.76
C ARG A 104 -3.42 -3.69 -16.05
N LEU A 105 -2.54 -3.86 -15.07
CA LEU A 105 -1.91 -2.74 -14.40
C LEU A 105 -0.85 -2.11 -15.32
N MET A 106 -1.18 -0.91 -15.80
CA MET A 106 -0.33 -0.09 -16.67
C MET A 106 0.30 1.05 -15.86
N PRO A 107 1.52 1.49 -16.18
CA PRO A 107 2.14 2.60 -15.45
C PRO A 107 1.31 3.89 -15.56
N GLY A 108 1.18 4.63 -14.46
CA GLY A 108 0.56 5.96 -14.40
C GLY A 108 1.47 7.02 -14.99
N VAL A 109 1.64 7.01 -16.32
CA VAL A 109 2.76 7.65 -17.04
C VAL A 109 3.04 9.09 -16.62
N CYS A 110 2.05 10.00 -16.64
CA CYS A 110 2.32 11.41 -16.32
C CYS A 110 2.84 11.64 -14.89
N TRP A 111 2.38 10.85 -13.92
CA TRP A 111 2.85 10.90 -12.54
C TRP A 111 4.23 10.28 -12.40
N ASN A 112 4.42 9.08 -12.96
CA ASN A 112 5.69 8.36 -12.86
C ASN A 112 6.83 9.10 -13.58
N ASP A 113 6.57 9.74 -14.72
CA ASP A 113 7.55 10.54 -15.44
C ASP A 113 7.95 11.78 -14.64
N ALA A 114 6.99 12.50 -14.04
CA ALA A 114 7.27 13.62 -13.16
C ALA A 114 8.05 13.19 -11.90
N CYS A 115 7.68 12.05 -11.33
CA CYS A 115 8.38 11.43 -10.21
C CYS A 115 9.84 11.13 -10.57
N ALA A 116 10.09 10.51 -11.72
CA ALA A 116 11.43 10.20 -12.20
C ALA A 116 12.26 11.48 -12.37
N VAL A 117 11.72 12.48 -13.07
CA VAL A 117 12.41 13.78 -13.29
C VAL A 117 12.75 14.48 -11.97
N ALA A 118 11.81 14.49 -11.01
CA ALA A 118 12.04 15.12 -9.71
C ALA A 118 13.16 14.42 -8.92
N HIS A 119 13.19 13.08 -8.93
CA HIS A 119 14.25 12.31 -8.26
C HIS A 119 15.59 12.44 -8.98
N ASP A 120 15.62 12.40 -10.31
CA ASP A 120 16.84 12.59 -11.10
C ASP A 120 17.45 13.98 -10.82
N SER A 121 16.62 15.02 -10.75
CA SER A 121 17.05 16.37 -10.37
C SER A 121 17.57 16.43 -8.93
N LEU A 122 16.84 15.84 -7.98
CA LEU A 122 17.23 15.78 -6.57
C LEU A 122 18.59 15.10 -6.39
N PHE A 123 18.75 13.93 -6.98
CA PHE A 123 19.96 13.11 -6.88
C PHE A 123 21.13 13.67 -7.68
N SER A 124 20.88 14.36 -8.79
CA SER A 124 21.95 15.11 -9.48
C SER A 124 22.46 16.28 -8.64
N ARG A 125 21.55 16.98 -7.93
CA ARG A 125 21.89 18.14 -7.10
C ARG A 125 22.61 17.74 -5.80
N TYR A 126 22.13 16.70 -5.14
CA TYR A 126 22.58 16.32 -3.80
C TYR A 126 23.39 15.02 -3.75
N GLY A 127 23.62 14.36 -4.90
CA GLY A 127 24.19 13.02 -4.96
C GLY A 127 25.52 12.88 -4.26
N ARG A 128 26.42 13.87 -4.35
CA ARG A 128 27.70 13.85 -3.62
C ARG A 128 27.50 13.83 -2.10
N MET A 129 26.62 14.70 -1.58
CA MET A 129 26.34 14.77 -0.15
C MET A 129 25.68 13.48 0.34
N LEU A 130 24.71 12.96 -0.43
CA LEU A 130 24.02 11.72 -0.10
C LEU A 130 24.98 10.52 -0.14
N GLU A 131 25.92 10.49 -1.08
CA GLU A 131 26.97 9.47 -1.16
C GLU A 131 27.90 9.52 0.06
N GLU A 132 28.38 10.71 0.42
CA GLU A 132 29.20 10.93 1.63
C GLU A 132 28.44 10.51 2.90
N LEU A 133 27.14 10.79 2.97
CA LEU A 133 26.26 10.33 4.05
C LEU A 133 26.12 8.80 4.05
N MET A 134 25.90 8.17 2.90
CA MET A 134 25.79 6.71 2.80
C MET A 134 27.05 6.02 3.29
N GLU A 135 28.23 6.47 2.84
CA GLU A 135 29.50 5.94 3.34
C GLU A 135 29.68 6.15 4.85
N HIS A 136 29.25 7.30 5.37
CA HIS A 136 29.31 7.58 6.80
C HIS A 136 28.43 6.62 7.60
N LEU A 137 27.19 6.38 7.15
CA LEU A 137 26.29 5.43 7.77
C LEU A 137 26.85 4.01 7.73
N GLU A 138 27.38 3.56 6.59
CA GLU A 138 28.01 2.23 6.46
C GLU A 138 29.18 2.03 7.43
N LYS A 139 30.02 3.07 7.63
CA LYS A 139 31.14 3.03 8.57
C LYS A 139 30.66 3.03 10.03
N GLN A 140 29.76 3.97 10.37
CA GLN A 140 29.27 4.16 11.73
C GLN A 140 28.42 2.98 12.22
N PHE A 141 27.60 2.42 11.34
CA PHE A 141 26.65 1.35 11.64
C PHE A 141 27.07 0.03 10.99
N SER A 142 28.37 -0.24 10.90
CA SER A 142 28.92 -1.47 10.30
C SER A 142 28.39 -2.77 10.94
N GLY A 143 27.94 -2.72 12.20
CA GLY A 143 27.29 -3.85 12.88
C GLY A 143 25.82 -4.10 12.51
N LEU A 144 25.18 -3.21 11.73
CA LEU A 144 23.80 -3.37 11.26
C LEU A 144 23.71 -4.02 9.86
N GLU A 145 24.86 -4.31 9.25
CA GLU A 145 24.96 -4.90 7.92
C GLU A 145 24.15 -4.10 6.88
N LEU A 146 24.32 -2.77 6.89
CA LEU A 146 23.67 -1.88 5.92
C LEU A 146 24.05 -2.29 4.49
N GLN A 147 23.06 -2.50 3.63
CA GLN A 147 23.28 -2.80 2.22
C GLN A 147 22.57 -1.80 1.35
N ARG A 148 23.27 -1.29 0.33
CA ARG A 148 22.67 -0.47 -0.72
C ARG A 148 21.83 -1.33 -1.65
N GLN A 149 20.70 -0.81 -2.10
CA GLN A 149 19.89 -1.50 -3.09
C GLN A 149 20.44 -1.32 -4.51
N GLN A 150 20.52 -2.41 -5.27
CA GLN A 150 21.12 -2.41 -6.62
C GLN A 150 20.35 -1.53 -7.63
N HIS A 151 19.06 -1.30 -7.40
CA HIS A 151 18.17 -0.59 -8.33
C HIS A 151 17.65 0.75 -7.77
N ASP A 152 18.19 1.20 -6.63
CA ASP A 152 17.82 2.46 -6.01
C ASP A 152 19.04 3.01 -5.24
N ALA A 153 19.77 3.93 -5.89
CA ALA A 153 21.11 4.36 -5.50
C ALA A 153 21.19 4.96 -4.08
N PHE A 154 20.07 5.50 -3.60
CA PHE A 154 19.95 6.09 -2.27
C PHE A 154 18.89 5.35 -1.46
N SER A 155 18.98 4.02 -1.46
CA SER A 155 18.20 3.14 -0.60
C SER A 155 19.11 2.18 0.16
N LEU A 156 18.79 2.00 1.44
CA LEU A 156 19.40 1.06 2.35
C LEU A 156 18.40 -0.05 2.71
N VAL A 157 18.92 -1.23 2.95
CA VAL A 157 18.25 -2.30 3.68
C VAL A 157 19.11 -2.68 4.90
N VAL A 158 18.44 -3.00 6.00
CA VAL A 158 19.10 -3.49 7.23
C VAL A 158 18.55 -4.86 7.61
N ASN A 159 19.37 -5.67 8.27
CA ASN A 159 18.94 -6.99 8.74
C ASN A 159 18.11 -6.92 10.03
N ASP A 160 18.35 -5.92 10.89
CA ASP A 160 17.55 -5.65 12.10
C ASP A 160 16.95 -4.25 12.08
N ALA A 161 15.62 -4.19 11.88
CA ALA A 161 14.86 -2.95 11.80
C ALA A 161 14.97 -2.08 13.08
N ARG A 162 15.38 -2.63 14.23
CA ARG A 162 15.62 -1.86 15.46
C ARG A 162 16.77 -0.87 15.34
N GLY A 163 17.75 -1.14 14.47
CA GLY A 163 18.87 -0.23 14.22
C GLY A 163 18.50 1.00 13.38
N LEU A 164 17.36 0.98 12.68
CA LEU A 164 16.97 2.06 11.77
C LEU A 164 16.64 3.37 12.47
N ASP A 165 16.24 3.37 13.75
CA ASP A 165 15.91 4.62 14.44
C ASP A 165 17.17 5.48 14.66
N ALA A 166 18.29 4.84 15.03
CA ALA A 166 19.57 5.52 15.17
C ALA A 166 20.11 6.00 13.81
N VAL A 167 19.97 5.18 12.76
CA VAL A 167 20.31 5.56 11.38
C VAL A 167 19.48 6.76 10.94
N SER A 168 18.18 6.75 11.20
CA SER A 168 17.25 7.82 10.86
C SER A 168 17.61 9.12 11.57
N GLY A 169 18.07 9.06 12.83
CA GLY A 169 18.56 10.23 13.55
C GLY A 169 19.77 10.90 12.89
N VAL A 170 20.75 10.11 12.44
CA VAL A 170 21.94 10.63 11.73
C VAL A 170 21.55 11.20 10.36
N ILE A 171 20.67 10.51 9.63
CA ILE A 171 20.14 11.01 8.36
C ILE A 171 19.45 12.35 8.57
N HIS A 172 18.51 12.42 9.52
CA HIS A 172 17.76 13.64 9.79
C HIS A 172 18.69 14.81 10.14
N GLY A 173 19.72 14.59 10.97
CA GLY A 173 20.71 15.62 11.29
C GLY A 173 21.46 16.17 10.06
N THR A 174 21.62 15.36 9.02
CA THR A 174 22.29 15.75 7.77
C THR A 174 21.33 16.39 6.76
N VAL A 175 20.14 15.82 6.60
CA VAL A 175 19.20 16.23 5.54
C VAL A 175 18.17 17.27 5.98
N ALA A 176 18.00 17.54 7.28
CA ALA A 176 17.05 18.53 7.78
C ALA A 176 17.12 19.92 7.13
N PRO A 177 18.30 20.45 6.74
CA PRO A 177 18.38 21.73 6.02
C PRO A 177 17.81 21.71 4.59
N TYR A 178 17.55 20.54 4.02
CA TYR A 178 17.13 20.36 2.63
C TYR A 178 15.67 19.93 2.57
N GLU A 179 14.78 20.91 2.43
CA GLU A 179 13.34 20.67 2.48
C GLU A 179 12.82 19.66 1.42
N GLU A 180 13.49 19.56 0.28
CA GLU A 180 13.12 18.66 -0.82
C GLU A 180 13.42 17.18 -0.51
N ILE A 181 14.32 16.89 0.43
CA ILE A 181 14.76 15.52 0.75
C ILE A 181 13.97 14.98 1.93
N VAL A 182 13.32 13.84 1.72
CA VAL A 182 12.67 13.06 2.78
C VAL A 182 13.19 11.62 2.76
N THR A 183 12.93 10.88 3.84
CA THR A 183 13.17 9.44 3.89
C THR A 183 11.86 8.69 4.03
N GLN A 184 11.68 7.64 3.21
CA GLN A 184 10.59 6.68 3.31
C GLN A 184 11.11 5.42 4.02
N ARG A 185 10.33 4.91 4.98
CA ARG A 185 10.65 3.70 5.77
C ARG A 185 9.56 2.66 5.59
N ALA A 186 9.96 1.44 5.22
CA ALA A 186 9.08 0.28 5.10
C ALA A 186 9.79 -0.97 5.61
N GLY A 187 9.43 -1.46 6.79
CA GLY A 187 10.09 -2.61 7.41
C GLY A 187 11.62 -2.42 7.50
N PRO A 188 12.43 -3.28 6.87
CA PRO A 188 13.89 -3.18 6.88
C PRO A 188 14.45 -2.14 5.89
N TYR A 189 13.62 -1.51 5.08
CA TYR A 189 14.03 -0.59 4.02
C TYR A 189 13.97 0.87 4.46
N LEU A 190 14.98 1.64 4.05
CA LEU A 190 14.99 3.10 4.11
C LEU A 190 15.40 3.66 2.75
N ARG A 191 14.69 4.67 2.26
CA ARG A 191 14.94 5.29 0.97
C ARG A 191 14.92 6.81 1.04
N PHE A 192 15.90 7.46 0.43
CA PHE A 192 15.82 8.90 0.14
C PHE A 192 14.85 9.15 -1.01
N SER A 193 13.96 10.12 -0.85
CA SER A 193 12.93 10.45 -1.82
C SER A 193 12.70 11.96 -1.87
N HIS A 194 12.11 12.42 -2.97
CA HIS A 194 11.64 13.78 -3.09
C HIS A 194 10.35 13.99 -2.28
N ARG A 195 10.26 15.07 -1.50
CA ARG A 195 9.18 15.33 -0.52
C ARG A 195 7.76 15.18 -1.08
N ASP A 196 7.59 15.52 -2.36
CA ASP A 196 6.29 15.51 -3.06
C ASP A 196 5.82 14.10 -3.46
N TYR A 197 6.64 13.07 -3.25
CA TYR A 197 6.37 11.70 -3.68
C TYR A 197 6.42 10.74 -2.50
N ASN A 198 5.25 10.38 -1.99
CA ASN A 198 5.06 9.45 -0.90
C ASN A 198 3.72 8.70 -1.08
N LYS A 199 3.44 7.74 -0.18
CA LYS A 199 2.21 6.93 -0.25
C LYS A 199 0.95 7.79 -0.37
N GLY A 200 0.93 8.93 0.32
CA GLY A 200 -0.20 9.84 0.34
C GLY A 200 -0.38 10.68 -0.91
N THR A 201 0.68 11.29 -1.43
CA THR A 201 0.57 12.08 -2.66
C THR A 201 0.27 11.17 -3.87
N ALA A 202 0.84 9.97 -3.90
CA ALA A 202 0.53 8.96 -4.91
C ALA A 202 -0.94 8.49 -4.80
N LEU A 203 -1.45 8.25 -3.59
CA LEU A 203 -2.86 7.86 -3.40
C LEU A 203 -3.83 9.00 -3.76
N ALA A 204 -3.48 10.25 -3.45
CA ALA A 204 -4.26 11.42 -3.86
C ALA A 204 -4.31 11.54 -5.40
N PHE A 205 -3.19 11.28 -6.09
CA PHE A 205 -3.17 11.21 -7.55
C PHE A 205 -4.12 10.11 -8.07
N VAL A 206 -4.07 8.90 -7.49
CA VAL A 206 -4.97 7.79 -7.86
C VAL A 206 -6.44 8.19 -7.67
N ALA A 207 -6.79 8.78 -6.51
CA ALA A 207 -8.15 9.24 -6.23
C ALA A 207 -8.62 10.27 -7.27
N SER A 208 -7.76 11.23 -7.62
CA SER A 208 -8.06 12.23 -8.66
C SER A 208 -8.32 11.59 -10.03
N ARG A 209 -7.57 10.53 -10.37
CA ARG A 209 -7.67 9.86 -11.67
C ARG A 209 -9.01 9.14 -11.84
N PHE A 210 -9.57 8.64 -10.74
CA PHE A 210 -10.89 8.02 -10.70
C PHE A 210 -12.02 9.00 -10.35
N GLY A 211 -11.71 10.27 -10.07
CA GLY A 211 -12.71 11.27 -9.67
C GLY A 211 -13.34 11.00 -8.29
N ILE A 212 -12.64 10.31 -7.40
CA ILE A 212 -13.14 9.92 -6.08
C ILE A 212 -12.69 10.95 -5.03
N PRO A 213 -13.62 11.58 -4.27
CA PRO A 213 -13.25 12.48 -3.17
C PRO A 213 -12.48 11.77 -2.06
N HIS A 214 -11.59 12.47 -1.37
CA HIS A 214 -10.81 11.88 -0.26
C HIS A 214 -11.69 11.36 0.88
N ALA A 215 -12.82 12.02 1.15
CA ALA A 215 -13.82 11.57 2.12
C ALA A 215 -14.47 10.22 1.77
N HIS A 216 -14.30 9.72 0.54
CA HIS A 216 -14.76 8.40 0.09
C HIS A 216 -13.61 7.39 -0.03
N ALA A 217 -12.42 7.75 0.43
CA ALA A 217 -11.29 6.85 0.50
C ALA A 217 -11.20 6.16 1.86
N ALA A 218 -10.70 4.92 1.87
CA ALA A 218 -10.31 4.22 3.09
C ALA A 218 -8.86 3.78 2.99
N ILE A 219 -8.09 3.96 4.06
CA ILE A 219 -6.67 3.64 4.15
C ILE A 219 -6.49 2.59 5.24
N PHE A 220 -5.97 1.43 4.87
CA PHE A 220 -5.62 0.35 5.77
C PHE A 220 -4.09 0.19 5.76
N GLY A 221 -3.44 0.34 6.91
CA GLY A 221 -1.99 0.21 7.00
C GLY A 221 -1.49 0.04 8.42
N ASP A 222 -0.28 -0.48 8.57
CA ASP A 222 0.34 -0.80 9.85
C ASP A 222 1.70 -0.07 10.06
N GLY A 223 2.29 0.44 8.99
CA GLY A 223 3.65 0.97 8.95
C GLY A 223 3.74 2.50 8.96
N HIS A 224 4.97 3.00 9.19
CA HIS A 224 5.24 4.44 9.26
C HIS A 224 4.96 5.18 7.95
N ASN A 225 5.19 4.56 6.80
CA ASN A 225 4.88 5.15 5.50
C ASN A 225 3.36 5.33 5.28
N ASP A 226 2.50 4.62 6.02
CA ASP A 226 1.04 4.84 5.97
C ASP A 226 0.62 6.13 6.68
N LEU A 227 1.45 6.65 7.60
CA LEU A 227 1.21 7.97 8.21
C LEU A 227 1.18 9.07 7.15
N ASP A 228 2.02 8.98 6.11
CA ASP A 228 2.02 9.93 4.99
C ASP A 228 0.68 9.86 4.25
N ALA A 229 0.17 8.65 3.97
CA ALA A 229 -1.15 8.48 3.38
C ALA A 229 -2.27 9.09 4.24
N MET A 230 -2.27 8.79 5.54
CA MET A 230 -3.28 9.28 6.48
C MET A 230 -3.23 10.81 6.66
N ARG A 231 -2.05 11.43 6.59
CA ARG A 231 -1.86 12.89 6.71
C ARG A 231 -2.25 13.62 5.44
N ASN A 232 -1.88 13.10 4.27
CA ASN A 232 -2.20 13.71 2.98
C ASN A 232 -3.68 13.59 2.61
N LEU A 233 -4.39 12.57 3.11
CA LEU A 233 -5.83 12.39 2.92
C LEU A 233 -6.55 12.44 4.28
N PRO A 234 -6.70 13.63 4.90
CA PRO A 234 -7.19 13.74 6.27
C PRO A 234 -8.67 13.36 6.44
N GLU A 235 -9.45 13.42 5.36
CA GLU A 235 -10.88 13.05 5.35
C GLU A 235 -11.11 11.56 5.10
N ALA A 236 -10.09 10.82 4.69
CA ALA A 236 -10.21 9.39 4.43
C ALA A 236 -10.48 8.62 5.74
N PHE A 237 -11.28 7.58 5.65
CA PHE A 237 -11.43 6.62 6.75
C PHE A 237 -10.10 5.90 6.98
N ARG A 238 -9.65 5.81 8.23
CA ARG A 238 -8.35 5.21 8.57
C ARG A 238 -8.53 3.92 9.35
N CYS A 239 -7.78 2.90 9.02
CA CYS A 239 -7.82 1.63 9.73
C CYS A 239 -6.42 1.07 9.88
N CYS A 240 -6.15 0.43 11.02
CA CYS A 240 -4.92 -0.33 11.21
C CYS A 240 -5.19 -1.65 11.96
N PRO A 241 -4.42 -2.72 11.66
CA PRO A 241 -4.47 -3.96 12.43
C PRO A 241 -3.77 -3.79 13.80
N SER A 242 -3.95 -4.76 14.71
CA SER A 242 -3.39 -4.68 16.06
C SER A 242 -1.86 -4.73 16.12
N ASN A 243 -1.21 -5.25 15.08
CA ASN A 243 0.25 -5.25 14.92
C ASN A 243 0.83 -3.92 14.39
N ALA A 244 -0.01 -2.92 14.13
CA ALA A 244 0.46 -1.61 13.68
C ALA A 244 1.36 -0.91 14.71
N ALA A 245 2.26 -0.06 14.21
CA ALA A 245 3.06 0.83 15.04
C ALA A 245 2.17 1.74 15.91
N ASP A 246 2.67 2.13 17.08
CA ASP A 246 1.88 2.90 18.05
C ASP A 246 1.51 4.29 17.50
N GLU A 247 2.39 4.91 16.72
CA GLU A 247 2.15 6.16 16.02
C GLU A 247 1.02 6.04 14.99
N VAL A 248 0.92 4.89 14.32
CA VAL A 248 -0.16 4.60 13.36
C VAL A 248 -1.48 4.45 14.11
N LYS A 249 -1.49 3.69 15.21
CA LYS A 249 -2.68 3.58 16.09
C LYS A 249 -3.12 4.94 16.61
N ALA A 250 -2.19 5.79 17.05
CA ALA A 250 -2.48 7.14 17.50
C ALA A 250 -3.08 8.00 16.37
N MET A 251 -2.55 7.91 15.15
CA MET A 251 -3.08 8.60 13.97
C MET A 251 -4.50 8.14 13.63
N VAL A 252 -4.78 6.85 13.69
CA VAL A 252 -6.11 6.28 13.45
C VAL A 252 -7.10 6.77 14.53
N ALA A 253 -6.70 6.76 15.80
CA ALA A 253 -7.52 7.22 16.92
C ALA A 253 -7.83 8.74 16.89
N SER A 254 -7.01 9.53 16.19
CA SER A 254 -7.17 10.99 16.12
C SER A 254 -8.27 11.48 15.17
N GLY A 255 -8.89 10.59 14.38
CA GLY A 255 -9.84 10.96 13.34
C GLY A 255 -10.90 9.88 13.07
N PRO A 256 -11.60 9.95 11.92
CA PRO A 256 -12.55 8.91 11.53
C PRO A 256 -11.79 7.63 11.20
N GLY A 257 -11.76 6.69 12.15
CA GLY A 257 -11.01 5.46 11.96
C GLY A 257 -11.38 4.33 12.91
N TYR A 258 -10.71 3.19 12.71
CA TYR A 258 -10.92 1.97 13.45
C TYR A 258 -9.61 1.22 13.68
N ILE A 259 -9.31 0.90 14.94
CA ILE A 259 -8.16 0.07 15.31
C ILE A 259 -8.70 -1.33 15.55
N SER A 260 -8.34 -2.26 14.67
CA SER A 260 -8.76 -3.65 14.81
C SER A 260 -8.00 -4.33 15.97
N PRO A 261 -8.67 -5.14 16.81
CA PRO A 261 -7.99 -6.01 17.77
C PRO A 261 -7.26 -7.19 17.09
N GLN A 262 -7.59 -7.50 15.84
CA GLN A 262 -6.97 -8.55 15.04
C GLN A 262 -5.75 -8.03 14.27
N ALA A 263 -4.77 -8.90 14.06
CA ALA A 263 -3.54 -8.60 13.34
C ALA A 263 -3.68 -8.91 11.83
N ARG A 264 -2.83 -8.30 11.02
CA ARG A 264 -2.60 -8.62 9.60
C ARG A 264 -3.92 -8.67 8.81
N THR A 265 -4.06 -9.62 7.87
CA THR A 265 -5.23 -9.73 6.98
C THR A 265 -6.54 -9.85 7.75
N MET A 266 -6.54 -10.52 8.91
CA MET A 266 -7.74 -10.61 9.75
C MET A 266 -8.13 -9.23 10.29
N GLY A 267 -7.16 -8.37 10.62
CA GLY A 267 -7.42 -6.99 11.00
C GLY A 267 -7.96 -6.11 9.88
N VAL A 268 -7.58 -6.39 8.63
CA VAL A 268 -8.20 -5.76 7.46
C VAL A 268 -9.66 -6.18 7.33
N LEU A 269 -9.95 -7.47 7.43
CA LEU A 269 -11.33 -8.00 7.34
C LEU A 269 -12.22 -7.43 8.44
N ASP A 270 -11.73 -7.43 9.67
CA ASP A 270 -12.42 -6.86 10.83
C ASP A 270 -12.65 -5.35 10.64
N GLY A 271 -11.62 -4.61 10.25
CA GLY A 271 -11.70 -3.18 9.99
C GLY A 271 -12.63 -2.79 8.84
N LEU A 272 -12.76 -3.63 7.81
CA LEU A 272 -13.78 -3.45 6.78
C LEU A 272 -15.18 -3.57 7.39
N VAL A 273 -15.46 -4.66 8.09
CA VAL A 273 -16.80 -5.00 8.58
C VAL A 273 -17.26 -4.09 9.72
N ASN A 274 -16.37 -3.79 10.67
CA ASN A 274 -16.70 -3.07 11.90
C ASN A 274 -16.32 -1.58 11.84
N GLY A 275 -15.52 -1.18 10.85
CA GLY A 275 -15.07 0.19 10.67
C GLY A 275 -15.61 0.83 9.38
N ALA A 276 -15.02 0.47 8.24
CA ALA A 276 -15.25 1.16 6.97
C ALA A 276 -16.70 1.04 6.48
N LEU A 277 -17.30 -0.16 6.53
CA LEU A 277 -18.67 -0.36 6.06
C LEU A 277 -19.67 0.51 6.84
N PRO A 278 -19.71 0.46 8.19
CA PRO A 278 -20.55 1.36 8.98
C PRO A 278 -20.27 2.85 8.71
N HIS A 279 -18.99 3.23 8.60
CA HIS A 279 -18.60 4.61 8.34
C HIS A 279 -19.20 5.17 7.05
N PHE A 280 -19.19 4.38 5.97
CA PHE A 280 -19.77 4.77 4.68
C PHE A 280 -21.27 4.46 4.55
N GLY A 281 -21.95 4.01 5.62
CA GLY A 281 -23.36 3.61 5.57
C GLY A 281 -23.63 2.36 4.73
N MET A 282 -22.62 1.52 4.50
CA MET A 282 -22.73 0.26 3.78
C MET A 282 -23.26 -0.84 4.69
N ARG A 283 -24.20 -1.65 4.19
CA ARG A 283 -24.77 -2.78 4.93
C ARG A 283 -23.75 -3.89 5.13
N THR A 284 -23.70 -4.49 6.31
CA THR A 284 -22.85 -5.65 6.63
C THR A 284 -23.40 -6.98 6.06
N ASP A 285 -24.63 -6.99 5.56
CA ASP A 285 -25.26 -8.14 4.90
C ASP A 285 -24.60 -8.53 3.55
N VAL A 286 -23.68 -7.70 3.07
CA VAL A 286 -22.81 -7.95 1.91
C VAL A 286 -22.07 -9.29 2.06
N LEU A 287 -21.71 -9.66 3.30
CA LEU A 287 -21.10 -10.94 3.64
C LEU A 287 -22.04 -12.12 3.33
N LYS A 288 -23.32 -12.03 3.70
CA LYS A 288 -24.31 -13.10 3.48
C LYS A 288 -24.60 -13.33 1.99
N ALA A 289 -24.50 -12.29 1.16
CA ALA A 289 -24.68 -12.43 -0.29
C ALA A 289 -23.45 -13.00 -0.99
N ALA A 290 -22.25 -12.75 -0.46
CA ALA A 290 -21.04 -13.41 -0.91
C ALA A 290 -21.07 -14.93 -0.58
N GLU A 291 -21.71 -15.31 0.53
CA GLU A 291 -21.89 -16.72 0.91
C GLU A 291 -23.01 -17.44 0.14
N ARG A 292 -24.14 -16.77 -0.15
CA ARG A 292 -25.31 -17.39 -0.82
C ARG A 292 -25.08 -17.82 -2.27
N LYS A 293 -24.18 -17.18 -3.02
CA LYS A 293 -23.82 -17.63 -4.37
C LYS A 293 -23.25 -19.05 -4.40
N ARG A 294 -22.72 -19.53 -3.27
CA ARG A 294 -22.19 -20.89 -3.12
C ARG A 294 -23.27 -21.98 -3.13
N GLY A 295 -24.49 -21.67 -2.68
CA GLY A 295 -25.57 -22.66 -2.58
C GLY A 295 -26.35 -22.91 -3.87
N ALA A 296 -26.11 -22.12 -4.93
CA ALA A 296 -26.80 -22.25 -6.21
C ALA A 296 -25.95 -22.94 -7.29
N ASP A 297 -24.63 -23.03 -7.10
CA ASP A 297 -23.67 -23.55 -8.10
C ASP A 297 -22.99 -24.88 -7.68
N GLU A 298 -23.34 -25.47 -6.53
CA GLU A 298 -22.95 -26.86 -6.22
C GLU A 298 -23.98 -27.80 -6.88
N PRO A 299 -23.60 -28.68 -7.84
CA PRO A 299 -24.52 -29.68 -8.34
C PRO A 299 -24.90 -30.61 -7.17
N LEU A 300 -26.20 -30.85 -7.02
CA LEU A 300 -26.72 -31.93 -6.18
C LEU A 300 -26.09 -33.23 -6.67
N THR A 301 -25.06 -33.70 -5.95
CA THR A 301 -24.57 -35.06 -6.09
C THR A 301 -25.60 -35.98 -5.45
N GLU A 302 -26.38 -36.69 -6.28
CA GLU A 302 -26.98 -37.98 -5.92
C GLU A 302 -25.91 -39.08 -5.91
#